data_AF-A0A836SHU3-F1
#
_entry.id   AF-A0A836SHU3-F1
#
_cell.length_a   1.000
_cell.length_b   1.000
_cell.length_c   1.000
_cell.angle_alpha   90.00
_cell.angle_beta   90.00
_cell.angle_gamma   90.00
#
_symmetry.space_group_name_H-M   'P 1'
#
loop_
_entity.id
_entity.type
_entity.pdbx_description
1 polymer ?
#
loop_
_entity_poly.entity_id
_entity_poly.type
_entity_poly.pdbx_seq_one_letter_code
_entity_poly.pdbx_strand_id
1 'polypeptide(L)'
;MSDYRIGIVVEGTTDRIVIESALNKIFAEHTYTLTQLQPELSDGFHHGGFGLRGSGWGGVYQWCRQMVNMNIALADNLFLQKFDMIIIHLDADVAEKNYQDANIANPIENDLPCVVQPWPPASHTIQALEQVVLSWLNLKEPLPEPFVMCIPSKCTEAWVAVALYGKIDPNLLVDIECHSNIENYLAQKPAIERLIRNKKGKMKKITQKYSEKSEKITRQWDYITQKCHQAERFTQHIVVMSSIL
;
A
#
# COMPACT_ATOMS: atom_id res chain seq x y z
N MET A 1 -15.47 20.52 12.03
CA MET A 1 -14.99 19.22 11.52
C MET A 1 -13.97 19.56 10.45
N SER A 2 -12.71 19.16 10.63
CA SER A 2 -11.65 19.41 9.65
C SER A 2 -11.84 18.48 8.46
N ASP A 3 -11.64 19.01 7.26
CA ASP A 3 -11.71 18.25 6.01
C ASP A 3 -10.29 17.93 5.54
N TYR A 4 -9.84 16.69 5.78
CA TYR A 4 -8.46 16.28 5.49
C TYR A 4 -8.27 16.01 3.98
N ARG A 5 -7.21 16.55 3.40
CA ARG A 5 -6.80 16.30 2.01
C ARG A 5 -5.69 15.26 2.02
N ILE A 6 -6.02 14.04 1.60
CA ILE A 6 -5.10 12.90 1.63
C ILE A 6 -4.68 12.56 0.20
N GLY A 7 -3.39 12.64 -0.09
CA GLY A 7 -2.79 12.12 -1.32
C GLY A 7 -2.45 10.65 -1.17
N ILE A 8 -2.59 9.85 -2.24
CA ILE A 8 -2.19 8.44 -2.22
C ILE A 8 -1.38 8.04 -3.46
N VAL A 9 -0.25 7.40 -3.21
CA VAL A 9 0.62 6.72 -4.18
C VAL A 9 0.54 5.24 -3.87
N VAL A 10 0.06 4.44 -4.80
CA VAL A 10 -0.29 3.03 -4.55
C VAL A 10 0.10 2.14 -5.72
N GLU A 11 0.41 0.88 -5.40
CA GLU A 11 0.84 -0.12 -6.36
C GLU A 11 -0.30 -0.50 -7.33
N GLY A 12 -1.48 -0.79 -6.78
CA GLY A 12 -2.62 -1.28 -7.53
C GLY A 12 -3.96 -0.72 -7.06
N THR A 13 -4.97 -0.87 -7.93
CA THR A 13 -6.33 -0.38 -7.67
C THR A 13 -7.01 -1.09 -6.50
N THR A 14 -6.72 -2.38 -6.29
CA THR A 14 -7.29 -3.12 -5.16
C THR A 14 -6.72 -2.66 -3.84
N ASP A 15 -5.45 -2.32 -3.80
CA ASP A 15 -4.77 -1.88 -2.58
C ASP A 15 -5.29 -0.50 -2.18
N ARG A 16 -5.56 0.38 -3.16
CA ARG A 16 -6.28 1.64 -2.95
C ARG A 16 -7.62 1.43 -2.23
N ILE A 17 -8.42 0.46 -2.67
CA ILE A 17 -9.73 0.17 -2.06
C ILE A 17 -9.57 -0.27 -0.60
N VAL A 18 -8.56 -1.09 -0.31
CA VAL A 18 -8.32 -1.57 1.06
C VAL A 18 -7.83 -0.44 1.97
N ILE A 19 -6.94 0.42 1.47
CA ILE A 19 -6.47 1.60 2.20
C ILE A 19 -7.61 2.60 2.42
N GLU A 20 -8.44 2.86 1.41
CA GLU A 20 -9.64 3.70 1.56
C GLU A 20 -10.62 3.11 2.58
N SER A 21 -10.78 1.78 2.62
CA SER A 21 -11.56 1.11 3.67
C SER A 21 -10.98 1.31 5.07
N ALA A 22 -9.66 1.36 5.22
CA ALA A 22 -8.98 1.70 6.47
C ALA A 22 -9.25 3.15 6.87
N LEU A 23 -9.06 4.09 5.95
CA LEU A 23 -9.30 5.52 6.17
C LEU A 23 -10.76 5.80 6.56
N ASN A 24 -11.73 5.14 5.92
CA ASN A 24 -13.15 5.22 6.29
C ASN A 24 -13.43 4.79 7.73
N LYS A 25 -12.63 3.87 8.29
CA LYS A 25 -12.72 3.53 9.71
C LYS A 25 -12.03 4.59 10.57
N ILE A 26 -10.81 4.97 10.22
CA ILE A 26 -9.96 5.86 11.04
C ILE A 26 -10.59 7.26 11.13
N PHE A 27 -11.12 7.77 10.03
CA PHE A 27 -11.78 9.07 9.92
C PHE A 27 -13.30 8.98 10.07
N ALA A 28 -13.85 7.98 10.77
CA ALA A 28 -15.32 7.82 10.90
C ALA A 28 -16.04 9.07 11.46
N GLU A 29 -15.34 9.90 12.24
CA GLU A 29 -15.85 11.14 12.85
C GLU A 29 -15.36 12.43 12.13
N HIS A 30 -14.67 12.29 11.00
CA HIS A 30 -14.09 13.40 10.22
C HIS A 30 -14.45 13.28 8.74
N THR A 31 -14.28 14.36 7.97
CA THR A 31 -14.36 14.27 6.51
C THR A 31 -12.95 14.27 5.92
N TYR A 32 -12.79 13.57 4.81
CA TYR A 32 -11.55 13.61 4.06
C TYR A 32 -11.81 13.46 2.55
N THR A 33 -10.93 14.04 1.76
CA THR A 33 -10.86 13.84 0.30
C THR A 33 -9.60 13.04 -0.02
N LEU A 34 -9.78 11.87 -0.65
CA LEU A 34 -8.69 11.02 -1.12
C LEU A 34 -8.37 11.29 -2.59
N THR A 35 -7.19 11.86 -2.85
CA THR A 35 -6.70 12.15 -4.20
C THR A 35 -5.65 11.14 -4.63
N GLN A 36 -5.92 10.43 -5.72
CA GLN A 36 -4.96 9.51 -6.34
C GLN A 36 -3.82 10.30 -7.00
N LEU A 37 -2.60 10.14 -6.50
CA LEU A 37 -1.39 10.77 -7.05
C LEU A 37 -0.66 9.86 -8.05
N GLN A 38 -0.63 8.54 -7.77
CA GLN A 38 -0.04 7.53 -8.64
C GLN A 38 -0.67 6.15 -8.35
N PRO A 39 -1.01 5.35 -9.37
CA PRO A 39 -1.00 5.68 -10.79
C PRO A 39 -1.95 6.82 -11.14
N GLU A 40 -1.50 7.70 -12.03
CA GLU A 40 -2.34 8.71 -12.68
C GLU A 40 -3.48 7.99 -13.42
N LEU A 41 -4.72 8.46 -13.28
CA LEU A 41 -5.82 7.96 -14.08
C LEU A 41 -5.60 8.44 -15.52
N SER A 42 -5.39 7.52 -16.46
CA SER A 42 -5.27 7.89 -17.88
C SER A 42 -6.60 8.47 -18.36
N ASP A 43 -6.54 9.53 -19.17
CA ASP A 43 -7.65 10.22 -19.85
C ASP A 43 -8.40 9.39 -20.93
N GLY A 44 -8.26 8.06 -20.89
CA GLY A 44 -8.96 7.13 -21.79
C GLY A 44 -8.23 6.82 -23.10
N PHE A 45 -7.10 7.49 -23.42
CA PHE A 45 -6.36 7.23 -24.65
C PHE A 45 -5.30 6.12 -24.54
N HIS A 46 -4.92 5.73 -23.32
CA HIS A 46 -4.01 4.61 -23.07
C HIS A 46 -4.79 3.37 -22.64
N HIS A 47 -4.74 2.30 -23.45
CA HIS A 47 -5.36 1.01 -23.15
C HIS A 47 -4.72 0.37 -21.91
N GLY A 48 -5.20 0.75 -20.72
CA GLY A 48 -4.67 0.24 -19.46
C GLY A 48 -5.19 0.93 -18.19
N GLY A 49 -5.86 2.07 -18.28
CA GLY A 49 -6.43 2.76 -17.11
C GLY A 49 -5.41 3.44 -16.20
N PHE A 50 -4.12 3.39 -16.54
CA PHE A 50 -3.02 3.99 -15.79
C PHE A 50 -2.18 4.86 -16.74
N GLY A 51 -1.73 6.01 -16.24
CA GLY A 51 -0.92 6.99 -16.99
C GLY A 51 0.46 6.46 -17.39
N LEU A 52 1.31 7.36 -17.90
CA LEU A 52 2.62 7.05 -18.50
C LEU A 52 3.55 6.23 -17.58
N ARG A 53 3.38 6.33 -16.26
CA ARG A 53 4.19 5.64 -15.25
C ARG A 53 3.78 4.17 -15.01
N GLY A 54 2.70 3.72 -15.65
CA GLY A 54 2.17 2.37 -15.47
C GLY A 54 1.61 2.11 -14.06
N SER A 55 1.41 0.83 -13.75
CA SER A 55 0.99 0.33 -12.43
C SER A 55 2.10 -0.54 -11.82
N GLY A 56 1.94 -0.96 -10.57
CA GLY A 56 2.96 -1.74 -9.88
C GLY A 56 3.94 -0.87 -9.07
N TRP A 57 4.81 -1.52 -8.31
CA TRP A 57 5.84 -0.85 -7.50
C TRP A 57 6.81 0.01 -8.33
N GLY A 58 7.05 -0.34 -9.60
CA GLY A 58 7.82 0.49 -10.53
C GLY A 58 7.21 1.88 -10.73
N GLY A 59 5.88 1.99 -10.73
CA GLY A 59 5.18 3.27 -10.80
C GLY A 59 5.36 4.11 -9.52
N VAL A 60 5.40 3.45 -8.35
CA VAL A 60 5.71 4.09 -7.07
C VAL A 60 7.13 4.66 -7.07
N TYR A 61 8.12 3.87 -7.51
CA TYR A 61 9.50 4.33 -7.71
C TYR A 61 9.57 5.55 -8.63
N GLN A 62 8.97 5.45 -9.82
CA GLN A 62 8.98 6.56 -10.79
C GLN A 62 8.31 7.81 -10.23
N TRP A 63 7.26 7.67 -9.42
CA TRP A 63 6.65 8.80 -8.75
C TRP A 63 7.57 9.48 -7.74
N CYS A 64 8.26 8.70 -6.92
CA CYS A 64 9.25 9.24 -5.99
C CYS A 64 10.35 10.03 -6.74
N ARG A 65 10.87 9.48 -7.85
CA ARG A 65 11.88 10.15 -8.69
C ARG A 65 11.36 11.38 -9.39
N GLN A 66 10.11 11.31 -9.84
CA GLN A 66 9.22 12.43 -10.11
C GLN A 66 9.50 13.64 -9.21
N MET A 67 9.16 13.44 -7.94
CA MET A 67 9.11 14.51 -6.96
C MET A 67 10.49 15.10 -6.67
N VAL A 68 11.53 14.27 -6.65
CA VAL A 68 12.92 14.71 -6.44
C VAL A 68 13.45 15.55 -7.62
N ASN A 69 13.13 15.15 -8.85
CA ASN A 69 13.64 15.80 -10.05
C ASN A 69 12.97 17.16 -10.36
N MET A 70 11.98 17.59 -9.57
CA MET A 70 11.36 18.91 -9.72
C MET A 70 12.28 20.07 -9.31
N ASN A 71 13.50 19.80 -8.80
CA ASN A 71 14.48 20.79 -8.33
C ASN A 71 13.90 21.78 -7.29
N ILE A 72 12.87 21.36 -6.57
CA ILE A 72 12.27 22.05 -5.43
C ILE A 72 12.41 21.09 -4.25
N ALA A 73 12.86 21.58 -3.09
CA ALA A 73 12.88 20.75 -1.89
C ALA A 73 11.46 20.22 -1.63
N LEU A 74 11.31 18.97 -1.21
CA LEU A 74 9.97 18.37 -1.01
C LEU A 74 9.11 19.21 -0.04
N ALA A 75 9.75 19.82 0.98
CA ALA A 75 9.11 20.73 1.91
C ALA A 75 8.57 22.02 1.25
N ASP A 76 9.22 22.50 0.20
CA ASP A 76 8.84 23.73 -0.53
C ASP A 76 7.91 23.43 -1.72
N ASN A 77 7.57 22.15 -1.94
CA ASN A 77 6.75 21.76 -3.07
C ASN A 77 5.28 22.13 -2.83
N LEU A 78 4.85 23.24 -3.44
CA LEU A 78 3.47 23.75 -3.34
C LEU A 78 2.39 22.74 -3.77
N PHE A 79 2.72 21.71 -4.56
CA PHE A 79 1.78 20.64 -4.87
C PHE A 79 1.58 19.71 -3.66
N LEU A 80 2.66 19.33 -2.98
CA LEU A 80 2.61 18.46 -1.79
C LEU A 80 1.98 19.17 -0.59
N GLN A 81 2.21 20.48 -0.44
CA GLN A 81 1.61 21.30 0.62
C GLN A 81 0.06 21.41 0.53
N LYS A 82 -0.56 20.94 -0.55
CA LYS A 82 -2.02 20.84 -0.66
C LYS A 82 -2.59 19.64 0.09
N PHE A 83 -1.75 18.74 0.55
CA PHE A 83 -2.17 17.54 1.25
C PHE A 83 -1.73 17.64 2.70
N ASP A 84 -2.64 17.27 3.58
CA ASP A 84 -2.35 17.17 5.01
C ASP A 84 -1.63 15.84 5.31
N MET A 85 -1.84 14.83 4.45
CA MET A 85 -1.13 13.54 4.46
C MET A 85 -0.91 13.01 3.04
N ILE A 86 0.22 12.34 2.81
CA ILE A 86 0.53 11.63 1.56
C ILE A 86 0.92 10.20 1.90
N ILE A 87 0.04 9.27 1.57
CA ILE A 87 0.26 7.84 1.78
C ILE A 87 1.07 7.27 0.62
N ILE A 88 2.18 6.61 0.95
CA ILE A 88 2.97 5.83 0.00
C ILE A 88 2.81 4.36 0.34
N HIS A 89 2.12 3.65 -0.54
CA HIS A 89 1.88 2.22 -0.42
C HIS A 89 2.86 1.41 -1.25
N LEU A 90 3.41 0.38 -0.62
CA LEU A 90 4.27 -0.62 -1.25
C LEU A 90 4.11 -1.95 -0.53
N ASP A 91 3.79 -3.03 -1.26
CA ASP A 91 3.78 -4.36 -0.65
C ASP A 91 5.22 -4.82 -0.34
N ALA A 92 5.45 -5.48 0.80
CA ALA A 92 6.80 -5.87 1.19
C ALA A 92 7.39 -7.04 0.38
N ASP A 93 6.63 -7.67 -0.53
CA ASP A 93 7.19 -8.58 -1.52
C ASP A 93 8.19 -7.88 -2.47
N VAL A 94 8.13 -6.54 -2.56
CA VAL A 94 9.10 -5.71 -3.29
C VAL A 94 10.52 -5.88 -2.75
N ALA A 95 10.67 -6.18 -1.46
CA ALA A 95 11.98 -6.46 -0.86
C ALA A 95 12.70 -7.67 -1.51
N GLU A 96 11.96 -8.57 -2.16
CA GLU A 96 12.49 -9.75 -2.85
C GLU A 96 12.80 -9.49 -4.35
N LYS A 97 12.46 -8.31 -4.88
CA LYS A 97 12.59 -8.00 -6.31
C LYS A 97 13.95 -7.40 -6.64
N ASN A 98 14.21 -7.31 -7.94
CA ASN A 98 15.31 -6.53 -8.50
C ASN A 98 14.74 -5.35 -9.31
N TYR A 99 15.49 -4.25 -9.40
CA TYR A 99 15.11 -3.07 -10.20
C TYR A 99 14.76 -3.40 -11.66
N GLN A 100 15.43 -4.39 -12.24
CA GLN A 100 15.17 -4.86 -13.60
C GLN A 100 13.76 -5.46 -13.77
N ASP A 101 13.16 -6.02 -12.72
CA ASP A 101 11.80 -6.59 -12.77
C ASP A 101 10.73 -5.51 -13.06
N ALA A 102 11.02 -4.24 -12.73
CA ALA A 102 10.21 -3.07 -13.06
C ALA A 102 10.76 -2.24 -14.24
N ASN A 103 11.69 -2.80 -15.03
CA ASN A 103 12.38 -2.09 -16.12
C ASN A 103 13.15 -0.84 -15.67
N ILE A 104 13.66 -0.82 -14.43
CA ILE A 104 14.49 0.27 -13.90
C ILE A 104 15.96 -0.09 -14.16
N ALA A 105 16.52 0.46 -15.23
CA ALA A 105 17.91 0.16 -15.62
C ALA A 105 18.97 0.90 -14.79
N ASN A 106 18.63 2.11 -14.33
CA ASN A 106 19.53 2.98 -13.58
C ASN A 106 18.85 3.41 -12.27
N PRO A 107 18.80 2.53 -11.25
CA PRO A 107 18.33 2.94 -9.93
C PRO A 107 19.34 3.90 -9.29
N ILE A 108 18.89 4.72 -8.32
CA ILE A 108 19.79 5.62 -7.58
C ILE A 108 20.78 4.82 -6.75
N GLU A 109 20.27 3.81 -6.06
CA GLU A 109 21.02 2.88 -5.23
C GLU A 109 20.70 1.46 -5.70
N ASN A 110 21.65 0.54 -5.53
CA ASN A 110 21.40 -0.88 -5.78
C ASN A 110 21.04 -1.60 -4.47
N ASP A 111 19.97 -1.11 -3.84
CA ASP A 111 19.50 -1.45 -2.50
C ASP A 111 18.33 -2.47 -2.48
N LEU A 112 17.92 -2.97 -3.66
CA LEU A 112 17.05 -4.15 -3.80
C LEU A 112 17.80 -5.33 -4.43
N PRO A 113 17.55 -6.58 -4.00
CA PRO A 113 16.64 -6.99 -2.92
C PRO A 113 17.16 -6.60 -1.52
N CYS A 114 16.25 -6.30 -0.60
CA CYS A 114 16.54 -5.84 0.77
C CYS A 114 15.99 -6.75 1.88
N VAL A 115 15.72 -8.02 1.56
CA VAL A 115 15.22 -9.00 2.55
C VAL A 115 16.23 -9.21 3.67
N VAL A 116 15.78 -9.09 4.92
CA VAL A 116 16.60 -9.40 6.10
C VAL A 116 16.31 -10.84 6.56
N GLN A 117 17.36 -11.62 6.78
CA GLN A 117 17.30 -13.01 7.26
C GLN A 117 18.01 -13.16 8.62
N PRO A 118 17.55 -14.05 9.52
CA PRO A 118 16.39 -14.94 9.37
C PRO A 118 15.06 -14.19 9.52
N TRP A 119 14.02 -14.74 8.91
CA TRP A 119 12.64 -14.27 9.06
C TRP A 119 11.87 -15.31 9.87
N PRO A 120 11.19 -14.97 10.99
CA PRO A 120 10.74 -13.65 11.50
C PRO A 120 11.71 -12.93 12.46
N PRO A 121 11.48 -11.63 12.83
CA PRO A 121 10.25 -10.84 12.60
C PRO A 121 10.23 -10.07 11.27
N ALA A 122 9.02 -9.86 10.72
CA ALA A 122 8.82 -9.14 9.47
C ALA A 122 9.22 -7.66 9.52
N SER A 123 9.29 -7.07 10.72
CA SER A 123 9.67 -5.67 10.94
C SER A 123 11.04 -5.32 10.34
N HIS A 124 12.02 -6.23 10.35
CA HIS A 124 13.35 -5.93 9.84
C HIS A 124 13.36 -5.69 8.32
N THR A 125 12.69 -6.57 7.56
CA THR A 125 12.56 -6.39 6.10
C THR A 125 11.76 -5.14 5.76
N ILE A 126 10.73 -4.84 6.54
CA ILE A 126 9.90 -3.64 6.34
C ILE A 126 10.72 -2.37 6.61
N GLN A 127 11.49 -2.32 7.69
CA GLN A 127 12.39 -1.18 7.97
C GLN A 127 13.44 -1.00 6.87
N ALA A 128 14.03 -2.09 6.37
CA ALA A 128 14.94 -2.03 5.24
C ALA A 128 14.25 -1.47 3.98
N LEU A 129 13.01 -1.91 3.71
CA LEU A 129 12.22 -1.41 2.58
C LEU A 129 11.81 0.07 2.77
N GLU A 130 11.53 0.52 4.00
CA GLU A 130 11.29 1.93 4.31
C GLU A 130 12.51 2.78 3.94
N GLN A 131 13.74 2.30 4.22
CA GLN A 131 14.97 2.99 3.80
C GLN A 131 15.10 3.08 2.27
N VAL A 132 14.73 2.01 1.56
CA VAL A 132 14.71 2.00 0.10
C VAL A 132 13.73 3.05 -0.44
N VAL A 133 12.51 3.13 0.09
CA VAL A 133 11.54 4.16 -0.37
C VAL A 133 12.01 5.57 -0.02
N LEU A 134 12.63 5.77 1.14
CA LEU A 134 13.26 7.04 1.51
C LEU A 134 14.38 7.44 0.53
N SER A 135 15.22 6.48 0.10
CA SER A 135 16.26 6.72 -0.90
C SER A 135 15.66 7.16 -2.23
N TRP A 136 14.53 6.57 -2.64
CA TRP A 136 13.80 6.99 -3.84
C TRP A 136 13.34 8.45 -3.75
N LEU A 137 12.96 8.93 -2.58
CA LEU A 137 12.55 10.32 -2.32
C LEU A 137 13.71 11.26 -1.97
N ASN A 138 14.95 10.77 -1.91
CA ASN A 138 16.10 11.53 -1.39
C ASN A 138 15.81 12.11 0.02
N LEU A 139 15.14 11.32 0.85
CA LEU A 139 14.80 11.64 2.24
C LEU A 139 15.61 10.77 3.21
N LYS A 140 15.56 11.13 4.50
CA LYS A 140 16.14 10.37 5.61
C LYS A 140 15.12 10.22 6.71
N GLU A 141 15.35 9.28 7.63
CA GLU A 141 14.53 9.15 8.83
C GLU A 141 14.75 10.29 9.85
N PRO A 142 13.71 10.62 10.65
CA PRO A 142 12.33 10.12 10.54
C PRO A 142 11.64 10.68 9.30
N LEU A 143 10.66 9.95 8.74
CA LEU A 143 9.92 10.36 7.56
C LEU A 143 9.27 11.74 7.79
N PRO A 144 9.61 12.78 7.00
CA PRO A 144 9.06 14.11 7.22
C PRO A 144 7.59 14.18 6.81
N GLU A 145 6.84 15.07 7.47
CA GLU A 145 5.51 15.44 7.02
C GLU A 145 5.54 15.98 5.57
N PRO A 146 4.51 15.72 4.75
CA PRO A 146 3.23 15.06 5.08
C PRO A 146 3.22 13.54 4.83
N PHE A 147 4.36 12.87 4.72
CA PHE A 147 4.40 11.49 4.22
C PHE A 147 4.04 10.42 5.28
N VAL A 148 3.33 9.36 4.84
CA VAL A 148 3.01 8.16 5.63
C VAL A 148 3.31 6.92 4.81
N MET A 149 4.11 6.00 5.35
CA MET A 149 4.31 4.68 4.73
C MET A 149 3.16 3.73 5.06
N CYS A 150 2.68 3.02 4.05
CA CYS A 150 1.75 1.90 4.16
C CYS A 150 2.40 0.66 3.54
N ILE A 151 3.09 -0.14 4.36
CA ILE A 151 3.83 -1.33 3.90
C ILE A 151 3.25 -2.58 4.57
N PRO A 152 2.31 -3.28 3.93
CA PRO A 152 1.89 -4.61 4.35
C PRO A 152 3.07 -5.59 4.31
N SER A 153 3.19 -6.44 5.34
CA SER A 153 4.35 -7.35 5.54
C SER A 153 4.64 -8.34 4.40
N LYS A 154 3.65 -8.67 3.58
CA LYS A 154 3.84 -9.39 2.31
C LYS A 154 3.00 -8.78 1.22
N CYS A 155 1.71 -8.66 1.48
CA CYS A 155 0.77 -7.98 0.59
C CYS A 155 -0.48 -7.54 1.34
N THR A 156 -1.18 -6.57 0.78
CA THR A 156 -2.46 -6.05 1.30
C THR A 156 -3.54 -7.15 1.45
N GLU A 157 -3.46 -8.24 0.69
CA GLU A 157 -4.39 -9.38 0.75
C GLU A 157 -4.46 -10.06 2.12
N ALA A 158 -3.41 -9.98 2.93
CA ALA A 158 -3.44 -10.46 4.32
C ALA A 158 -4.55 -9.76 5.12
N TRP A 159 -4.66 -8.44 4.97
CA TRP A 159 -5.69 -7.65 5.66
C TRP A 159 -7.09 -8.01 5.17
N VAL A 160 -7.24 -8.21 3.86
CA VAL A 160 -8.51 -8.64 3.25
C VAL A 160 -8.92 -10.03 3.74
N ALA A 161 -7.99 -10.98 3.80
CA ALA A 161 -8.25 -12.32 4.26
C ALA A 161 -8.69 -12.35 5.73
N VAL A 162 -8.03 -11.57 6.59
CA VAL A 162 -8.43 -11.41 8.00
C VAL A 162 -9.84 -10.85 8.13
N ALA A 163 -10.16 -9.75 7.41
CA ALA A 163 -11.49 -9.15 7.47
C ALA A 163 -12.59 -10.10 7.03
N LEU A 164 -12.35 -10.90 5.99
CA LEU A 164 -13.40 -11.72 5.40
C LEU A 164 -13.57 -13.07 6.08
N TYR A 165 -12.46 -13.69 6.48
CA TYR A 165 -12.42 -15.10 6.88
C TYR A 165 -11.76 -15.33 8.24
N GLY A 166 -11.01 -14.37 8.79
CA GLY A 166 -10.22 -14.58 10.01
C GLY A 166 -11.02 -14.93 11.26
N LYS A 167 -12.33 -14.66 11.31
CA LYS A 167 -13.21 -15.10 12.42
C LYS A 167 -13.74 -16.52 12.25
N ILE A 168 -13.74 -17.04 11.02
CA ILE A 168 -14.34 -18.33 10.64
C ILE A 168 -13.27 -19.39 10.43
N ASP A 169 -12.05 -18.97 10.05
CA ASP A 169 -10.89 -19.82 9.84
C ASP A 169 -9.73 -19.37 10.74
N PRO A 170 -9.61 -19.89 11.98
CA PRO A 170 -8.52 -19.55 12.87
C PRO A 170 -7.13 -19.96 12.36
N ASN A 171 -7.04 -20.99 11.50
CA ASN A 171 -5.77 -21.45 10.95
C ASN A 171 -5.16 -20.44 9.97
N LEU A 172 -6.00 -19.63 9.32
CA LEU A 172 -5.57 -18.49 8.51
C LEU A 172 -4.70 -17.50 9.30
N LEU A 173 -4.97 -17.34 10.60
CA LEU A 173 -4.37 -16.27 11.41
C LEU A 173 -2.96 -16.59 11.91
N VAL A 174 -2.60 -17.87 11.99
CA VAL A 174 -1.25 -18.28 12.36
C VAL A 174 -0.30 -17.58 11.39
N ASP A 175 0.66 -16.79 11.84
CA ASP A 175 1.66 -16.15 10.95
C ASP A 175 1.07 -15.45 9.70
N ILE A 176 -0.13 -14.85 9.79
CA ILE A 176 -0.87 -14.28 8.64
C ILE A 176 -0.07 -13.25 7.83
N GLU A 177 0.65 -12.38 8.51
CA GLU A 177 1.52 -11.38 7.87
C GLU A 177 2.80 -11.99 7.30
N CYS A 178 3.07 -13.26 7.65
CA CYS A 178 4.18 -14.03 7.17
C CYS A 178 3.80 -15.06 6.08
N HIS A 179 2.53 -15.12 5.68
CA HIS A 179 2.04 -16.10 4.72
C HIS A 179 2.21 -15.64 3.27
N SER A 180 3.20 -16.19 2.57
CA SER A 180 3.41 -15.95 1.13
C SER A 180 2.31 -16.51 0.22
N ASN A 181 1.44 -17.40 0.74
CA ASN A 181 0.38 -18.06 -0.03
C ASN A 181 -1.01 -17.44 0.15
N ILE A 182 -1.10 -16.22 0.67
CA ILE A 182 -2.41 -15.62 0.95
C ILE A 182 -3.24 -15.38 -0.32
N GLU A 183 -2.59 -15.03 -1.44
CA GLU A 183 -3.29 -14.89 -2.71
C GLU A 183 -3.86 -16.23 -3.21
N ASN A 184 -3.11 -17.32 -3.02
CA ASN A 184 -3.57 -18.68 -3.33
C ASN A 184 -4.80 -19.04 -2.49
N TYR A 185 -4.78 -18.73 -1.19
CA TYR A 185 -5.91 -18.95 -0.30
C TYR A 185 -7.16 -18.19 -0.78
N LEU A 186 -7.03 -16.93 -1.18
CA LEU A 186 -8.13 -16.14 -1.72
C LEU A 186 -8.61 -16.63 -3.10
N ALA A 187 -7.72 -17.17 -3.92
CA ALA A 187 -8.05 -17.73 -5.23
C ALA A 187 -8.84 -19.05 -5.13
N GLN A 188 -8.63 -19.83 -4.07
CA GLN A 188 -9.32 -21.10 -3.83
C GLN A 188 -10.74 -20.94 -3.29
N LYS A 189 -11.19 -19.73 -2.94
CA LYS A 189 -12.55 -19.48 -2.45
C LYS A 189 -13.62 -19.82 -3.51
N PRO A 190 -14.86 -20.15 -3.10
CA PRO A 190 -15.97 -20.38 -4.03
C PRO A 190 -16.17 -19.21 -4.98
N ALA A 191 -16.63 -19.47 -6.21
CA ALA A 191 -16.67 -18.47 -7.29
C ALA A 191 -17.42 -17.17 -6.94
N ILE A 192 -18.45 -17.26 -6.09
CA ILE A 192 -19.26 -16.13 -5.63
C ILE A 192 -18.46 -15.16 -4.74
N GLU A 193 -17.53 -15.69 -3.94
CA GLU A 193 -16.74 -14.97 -2.94
C GLU A 193 -15.29 -14.73 -3.38
N ARG A 194 -14.86 -15.39 -4.46
CA ARG A 194 -13.50 -15.36 -4.96
C ARG A 194 -13.07 -13.95 -5.35
N LEU A 195 -12.01 -13.48 -4.70
CA LEU A 195 -11.39 -12.17 -4.93
C LEU A 195 -10.29 -12.22 -6.01
N ILE A 196 -9.64 -13.37 -6.17
CA ILE A 196 -8.49 -13.54 -7.07
C ILE A 196 -8.76 -14.70 -8.02
N ARG A 197 -8.46 -14.55 -9.30
CA ARG A 197 -8.51 -15.65 -10.28
C ARG A 197 -7.09 -16.06 -10.64
N ASN A 198 -6.81 -17.35 -10.60
CA ASN A 198 -5.64 -17.90 -11.26
C ASN A 198 -5.99 -18.18 -12.73
N LYS A 199 -5.36 -17.45 -13.66
CA LYS A 199 -5.46 -17.70 -15.10
C LYS A 199 -4.09 -18.05 -15.64
N LYS A 200 -3.86 -19.34 -15.94
CA LYS A 200 -2.60 -19.88 -16.49
C LYS A 200 -1.38 -19.53 -15.62
N GLY A 201 -1.49 -19.69 -14.29
CA GLY A 201 -0.42 -19.40 -13.35
C GLY A 201 -0.29 -17.93 -12.95
N LYS A 202 -1.07 -17.03 -13.56
CA LYS A 202 -1.10 -15.61 -13.17
C LYS A 202 -2.28 -15.33 -12.24
N MET A 203 -1.98 -14.83 -11.05
CA MET A 203 -2.98 -14.32 -10.13
C MET A 203 -3.50 -12.98 -10.63
N LYS A 204 -4.83 -12.86 -10.75
CA LYS A 204 -5.50 -11.64 -11.16
C LYS A 204 -6.55 -11.27 -10.12
N LYS A 205 -6.29 -10.19 -9.38
CA LYS A 205 -7.25 -9.59 -8.45
C LYS A 205 -8.48 -9.07 -9.22
N ILE A 206 -9.68 -9.26 -8.66
CA ILE A 206 -10.96 -8.83 -9.26
C ILE A 206 -11.40 -7.54 -8.55
N THR A 207 -11.07 -6.38 -9.11
CA THR A 207 -11.34 -5.06 -8.49
C THR A 207 -12.77 -4.89 -8.01
N GLN A 208 -13.77 -5.30 -8.80
CA GLN A 208 -15.18 -5.23 -8.43
C GLN A 208 -15.46 -5.99 -7.12
N LYS A 209 -14.83 -7.16 -6.90
CA LYS A 209 -15.02 -7.95 -5.68
C LYS A 209 -14.42 -7.27 -4.46
N TYR A 210 -13.33 -6.51 -4.61
CA TYR A 210 -12.78 -5.72 -3.50
C TYR A 210 -13.72 -4.56 -3.16
N SER A 211 -14.25 -3.88 -4.17
CA SER A 211 -15.25 -2.81 -3.99
C SER A 211 -16.51 -3.33 -3.27
N GLU A 212 -17.06 -4.48 -3.68
CA GLU A 212 -18.20 -5.15 -3.02
C GLU A 212 -17.92 -5.54 -1.56
N LYS A 213 -16.65 -5.68 -1.16
CA LYS A 213 -16.24 -6.06 0.20
C LYS A 213 -15.72 -4.91 1.04
N SER A 214 -15.57 -3.72 0.46
CA SER A 214 -15.00 -2.53 1.11
C SER A 214 -15.66 -2.19 2.44
N GLU A 215 -17.00 -2.16 2.52
CA GLU A 215 -17.71 -1.92 3.78
C GLU A 215 -17.41 -2.96 4.86
N LYS A 216 -17.29 -4.24 4.47
CA LYS A 216 -16.94 -5.31 5.41
C LYS A 216 -15.51 -5.15 5.90
N ILE A 217 -14.58 -4.75 5.03
CA ILE A 217 -13.19 -4.45 5.41
C ILE A 217 -13.16 -3.29 6.41
N THR A 218 -13.85 -2.18 6.13
CA THR A 218 -13.99 -1.03 7.04
C THR A 218 -14.54 -1.44 8.41
N ARG A 219 -15.64 -2.21 8.46
CA ARG A 219 -16.23 -2.67 9.73
C ARG A 219 -15.34 -3.64 10.51
N GLN A 220 -14.46 -4.37 9.83
CA GLN A 220 -13.54 -5.31 10.46
C GLN A 220 -12.14 -4.73 10.71
N TRP A 221 -11.91 -3.45 10.44
CA TRP A 221 -10.58 -2.86 10.53
C TRP A 221 -9.96 -2.98 11.95
N ASP A 222 -10.76 -2.84 13.01
CA ASP A 222 -10.28 -3.09 14.39
C ASP A 222 -9.82 -4.54 14.59
N TYR A 223 -10.48 -5.50 13.93
CA TYR A 223 -10.07 -6.89 13.97
C TYR A 223 -8.81 -7.14 13.12
N ILE A 224 -8.67 -6.41 12.00
CA ILE A 224 -7.46 -6.46 11.17
C ILE A 224 -6.25 -5.96 11.97
N THR A 225 -6.35 -4.80 12.62
CA THR A 225 -5.24 -4.23 13.41
C THR A 225 -4.85 -5.12 14.59
N GLN A 226 -5.80 -5.83 15.19
CA GLN A 226 -5.51 -6.84 16.23
C GLN A 226 -4.75 -8.08 15.74
N LYS A 227 -4.77 -8.37 14.43
CA LYS A 227 -4.17 -9.58 13.85
C LYS A 227 -2.99 -9.29 12.92
N CYS A 228 -2.88 -8.07 12.43
CA CYS A 228 -1.87 -7.62 11.48
C CYS A 228 -1.17 -6.38 12.05
N HIS A 229 0.07 -6.56 12.50
CA HIS A 229 0.89 -5.50 13.10
C HIS A 229 1.15 -4.35 12.12
N GLN A 230 1.27 -4.60 10.81
CA GLN A 230 1.46 -3.51 9.85
C GLN A 230 0.18 -2.69 9.63
N ALA A 231 -1.00 -3.30 9.76
CA ALA A 231 -2.26 -2.54 9.73
C ALA A 231 -2.40 -1.68 10.99
N GLU A 232 -1.99 -2.19 12.15
CA GLU A 232 -1.94 -1.43 13.40
C GLU A 232 -0.96 -0.26 13.29
N ARG A 233 0.27 -0.50 12.84
CA ARG A 233 1.29 0.55 12.63
C ARG A 233 0.80 1.64 11.69
N PHE A 234 0.21 1.25 10.55
CA PHE A 234 -0.39 2.21 9.61
C PHE A 234 -1.48 3.05 10.29
N THR A 235 -2.36 2.42 11.06
CA THR A 235 -3.42 3.13 11.80
C THR A 235 -2.84 4.14 12.79
N GLN A 236 -1.82 3.74 13.55
CA GLN A 236 -1.16 4.61 14.53
C GLN A 236 -0.50 5.82 13.85
N HIS A 237 0.19 5.63 12.72
CA HIS A 237 0.81 6.74 11.98
C HIS A 237 -0.23 7.76 11.50
N ILE A 238 -1.37 7.30 10.96
CA ILE A 238 -2.45 8.19 10.53
C ILE A 238 -3.04 8.96 11.73
N VAL A 239 -3.31 8.29 12.84
CA VAL A 239 -3.86 8.93 14.05
C VAL A 239 -2.92 9.96 14.65
N VAL A 240 -1.61 9.68 14.66
CA VAL A 240 -0.60 10.65 15.13
C VAL A 240 -0.59 11.88 14.23
N MET A 241 -0.56 11.72 12.91
CA MET A 241 -0.60 12.86 11.98
C MET A 241 -1.91 13.65 12.07
N SER A 242 -3.06 12.99 12.22
CA SER A 242 -4.34 13.69 12.36
C SER A 242 -4.47 14.48 13.66
N SER A 243 -3.71 14.12 14.70
CA SER A 243 -3.73 14.79 16.01
C SER A 243 -2.82 16.02 16.09
N ILE A 244 -1.89 16.16 15.13
CA ILE A 244 -0.94 17.28 15.03
C ILE A 244 -1.56 18.45 14.21
N LEU A 245 -2.58 18.15 13.41
CA LEU A 245 -3.30 19.06 12.50
C LEU A 245 -4.58 19.63 13.15
#